data_AF-A0A3D4UTY4-F1
#
_entry.id   AF-A0A3D4UTY4-F1
#
_cell.length_a   1.000
_cell.length_b   1.000
_cell.length_c   1.000
_cell.angle_alpha   90.00
_cell.angle_beta   90.00
_cell.angle_gamma   90.00
#
_symmetry.space_group_name_H-M   'P 1'
#
loop_
_entity.id
_entity.type
_entity.pdbx_description
1 polymer ?
#
loop_
_entity_poly.entity_id
_entity_poly.type
_entity_poly.pdbx_seq_one_letter_code
_entity_poly.pdbx_strand_id
1 'polypeptide(L)'
;MSEKLFDSYSDPIPNLRYDIQRIPIQDNGSSFIYFYDQLGYSTPDFALPKDAEPILSLMDGTRSVNDIIKFSSDEVTKEQILGYARFLDENGLLDSEYFAEHAELIETEYERAEVHRSVTAGTSYPADPKELTEFLNEAFENHENSEPVDTAKALYTPHIDLRFGMASYVKAFSAIRNLKPKRIFILATSHYSGFYNNECSNKPFIISNKDFDLPNGLVKTDKKTISLIKEQTTHDEIFGTSFSDRAHRIEHSIEL
;
A
#
# COMPACT_ATOMS: atom_id res chain seq x y z
N MET A 1 -5.83 -8.19 20.88
CA MET A 1 -4.84 -8.52 19.83
C MET A 1 -3.62 -9.23 20.40
N SER A 2 -2.92 -8.74 21.45
CA SER A 2 -1.73 -9.43 21.99
C SER A 2 -1.97 -10.88 22.49
N GLU A 3 -3.22 -11.23 22.83
CA GLU A 3 -3.61 -12.60 23.23
C GLU A 3 -3.58 -13.61 22.07
N LYS A 4 -3.48 -13.16 20.81
CA LYS A 4 -3.44 -14.03 19.62
C LYS A 4 -2.05 -14.23 19.04
N LEU A 5 -1.05 -13.61 19.65
CA LEU A 5 0.34 -13.84 19.28
C LEU A 5 0.70 -15.29 19.53
N PHE A 6 1.52 -15.85 18.64
CA PHE A 6 2.00 -17.21 18.74
C PHE A 6 2.68 -17.46 20.09
N ASP A 7 2.11 -18.33 20.93
CA ASP A 7 2.61 -18.58 22.29
C ASP A 7 2.64 -20.08 22.64
N SER A 8 3.18 -20.90 21.74
CA SER A 8 3.18 -22.35 21.91
C SER A 8 4.54 -22.98 21.69
N TYR A 9 4.92 -23.90 22.58
CA TYR A 9 6.13 -24.71 22.40
C TYR A 9 5.90 -25.92 21.49
N SER A 10 4.66 -26.38 21.36
CA SER A 10 4.29 -27.63 20.69
C SER A 10 3.56 -27.44 19.37
N ASP A 11 2.85 -26.33 19.19
CA ASP A 11 2.18 -26.06 17.93
C ASP A 11 3.22 -25.63 16.88
N PRO A 12 3.00 -25.94 15.59
CA PRO A 12 3.84 -25.44 14.53
C PRO A 12 3.90 -23.91 14.55
N ILE A 13 5.11 -23.35 14.45
CA ILE A 13 5.29 -21.91 14.29
C ILE A 13 4.73 -21.53 12.91
N PRO A 14 3.85 -20.51 12.81
CA PRO A 14 3.32 -20.08 11.53
C PRO A 14 4.45 -19.71 10.56
N ASN A 15 4.24 -19.97 9.27
CA ASN A 15 5.22 -19.63 8.25
C ASN A 15 5.39 -18.13 8.12
N LEU A 16 6.55 -17.71 7.61
CA LEU A 16 6.69 -16.36 7.08
C LEU A 16 5.63 -16.11 5.99
N ARG A 17 5.07 -14.91 6.02
CA ARG A 17 4.16 -14.39 4.99
C ARG A 17 4.80 -14.45 3.61
N TYR A 18 4.06 -14.99 2.64
CA TYR A 18 4.54 -15.20 1.27
C TYR A 18 4.55 -13.92 0.43
N ASP A 19 3.77 -12.91 0.84
CA ASP A 19 3.62 -11.61 0.19
C ASP A 19 4.70 -10.61 0.62
N ILE A 20 5.52 -10.94 1.62
CA ILE A 20 6.66 -10.11 2.04
C ILE A 20 7.91 -10.45 1.24
N GLN A 21 8.55 -9.41 0.70
CA GLN A 21 9.82 -9.55 0.02
C GLN A 21 10.98 -9.47 1.01
N ARG A 22 11.96 -10.38 0.87
CA ARG A 22 13.21 -10.38 1.63
C ARG A 22 14.34 -9.84 0.77
N ILE A 23 14.89 -8.69 1.16
CA ILE A 23 15.88 -7.96 0.39
C ILE A 23 17.19 -7.93 1.18
N PRO A 24 18.28 -8.55 0.70
CA PRO A 24 19.57 -8.45 1.37
C PRO A 24 20.13 -7.02 1.24
N ILE A 25 20.50 -6.41 2.35
CA ILE A 25 21.07 -5.06 2.39
C ILE A 25 22.39 -5.04 3.18
N GLN A 26 23.21 -4.03 2.93
CA GLN A 26 24.37 -3.71 3.75
C GLN A 26 24.19 -2.33 4.37
N ASP A 27 24.41 -2.23 5.67
CA ASP A 27 24.46 -0.96 6.37
C ASP A 27 25.65 -0.93 7.33
N ASN A 28 26.46 0.12 7.23
CA ASN A 28 27.65 0.34 8.07
C ASN A 28 28.60 -0.88 8.19
N GLY A 29 28.74 -1.67 7.12
CA GLY A 29 29.58 -2.87 7.09
C GLY A 29 28.93 -4.15 7.65
N SER A 30 27.72 -4.04 8.19
CA SER A 30 26.90 -5.17 8.64
C SER A 30 25.92 -5.61 7.54
N SER A 31 25.62 -6.90 7.48
CA SER A 31 24.66 -7.47 6.52
C SER A 31 23.32 -7.76 7.19
N PHE A 32 22.24 -7.34 6.54
CA PHE A 32 20.87 -7.53 7.01
C PHE A 32 19.96 -8.10 5.92
N ILE A 33 18.79 -8.57 6.35
CA ILE A 33 17.65 -8.94 5.51
C ILE A 33 16.56 -7.92 5.83
N TYR A 34 16.25 -7.05 4.86
CA TYR A 34 15.15 -6.11 4.93
C TYR A 34 13.85 -6.80 4.49
N PHE A 35 12.77 -6.58 5.24
CA PHE A 35 11.45 -7.12 4.96
C PHE A 35 10.58 -6.02 4.37
N TYR A 36 10.36 -6.09 3.06
CA TYR A 36 9.51 -5.15 2.35
C TYR A 36 8.11 -5.71 2.20
N ASP A 37 7.17 -5.12 2.92
CA ASP A 37 5.73 -5.40 2.83
C ASP A 37 5.04 -4.31 1.99
N GLN A 38 4.76 -4.64 0.73
CA GLN A 38 4.09 -3.72 -0.19
C GLN A 38 2.65 -3.38 0.25
N LEU A 39 2.01 -4.26 1.02
CA LEU A 39 0.66 -4.03 1.54
C LEU A 39 0.67 -3.19 2.83
N GLY A 40 1.84 -3.00 3.45
CA GLY A 40 2.03 -2.11 4.59
C GLY A 40 1.34 -2.58 5.88
N TYR A 41 1.28 -3.88 6.12
CA TYR A 41 0.76 -4.43 7.38
C TYR A 41 1.87 -4.66 8.41
N SER A 42 3.08 -4.99 7.96
CA SER A 42 4.22 -5.21 8.85
C SER A 42 4.75 -3.89 9.42
N THR A 43 5.58 -4.00 10.45
CA THR A 43 6.31 -2.84 10.97
C THR A 43 7.18 -2.22 9.86
N PRO A 44 7.11 -0.90 9.62
CA PRO A 44 7.94 -0.23 8.61
C PRO A 44 9.44 -0.33 8.93
N ASP A 45 10.28 -0.25 7.89
CA ASP A 45 11.74 -0.22 8.01
C ASP A 45 12.34 -1.40 8.81
N PHE A 46 11.67 -2.55 8.79
CA PHE A 46 12.07 -3.71 9.57
C PHE A 46 13.16 -4.53 8.87
N ALA A 47 14.28 -4.73 9.56
CA ALA A 47 15.38 -5.55 9.09
C ALA A 47 15.92 -6.45 10.21
N LEU A 48 16.38 -7.64 9.82
CA LEU A 48 17.04 -8.59 10.71
C LEU A 48 18.49 -8.81 10.29
N PRO A 49 19.40 -9.06 11.24
CA PRO A 49 20.75 -9.52 10.90
C PRO A 49 20.73 -10.74 9.96
N LYS A 50 21.68 -10.81 9.03
CA LYS A 50 21.70 -11.86 7.99
C LYS A 50 21.86 -13.28 8.57
N ASP A 51 22.48 -13.41 9.73
CA ASP A 51 22.62 -14.66 10.47
C ASP A 51 21.29 -15.20 11.03
N ALA A 52 20.18 -14.44 10.91
CA ALA A 52 18.85 -14.92 11.18
C ALA A 52 18.24 -15.82 10.07
N GLU A 53 18.76 -15.81 8.84
CA GLU A 53 18.21 -16.63 7.73
C GLU A 53 18.02 -18.12 8.09
N PRO A 54 18.98 -18.82 8.74
CA PRO A 54 18.82 -20.22 9.08
C PRO A 54 17.60 -20.50 9.96
N ILE A 55 17.36 -19.70 11.00
CA ILE A 55 16.22 -19.90 11.89
C ILE A 55 14.90 -19.56 11.20
N LEU A 56 14.88 -18.51 10.37
CA LEU A 56 13.71 -18.15 9.55
C LEU A 56 13.33 -19.27 8.58
N SER A 57 14.32 -19.93 7.97
CA SER A 57 14.08 -21.05 7.05
C SER A 57 13.46 -22.27 7.71
N LEU A 58 13.55 -22.40 9.04
CA LEU A 58 12.92 -23.48 9.81
C LEU A 58 11.45 -23.18 10.16
N MET A 59 11.03 -21.91 10.10
CA MET A 59 9.66 -21.43 10.32
C MET A 59 8.83 -21.54 9.03
N ASP A 60 8.52 -22.79 8.66
CA ASP A 60 7.81 -23.13 7.41
C ASP A 60 6.35 -23.55 7.63
N GLY A 61 5.80 -23.30 8.82
CA GLY A 61 4.43 -23.70 9.17
C GLY A 61 4.30 -25.15 9.64
N THR A 62 5.39 -25.94 9.66
CA THR A 62 5.33 -27.37 10.02
C THR A 62 6.07 -27.74 11.29
N ARG A 63 7.01 -26.90 11.75
CA ARG A 63 7.87 -27.16 12.91
C ARG A 63 7.46 -26.33 14.12
N SER A 64 7.39 -26.98 15.27
CA SER A 64 7.21 -26.30 16.56
C SER A 64 8.53 -25.81 17.14
N VAL A 65 8.48 -25.01 18.21
CA VAL A 65 9.68 -24.67 19.00
C VAL A 65 10.42 -25.93 19.47
N ASN A 66 9.68 -26.97 19.87
CA ASN A 66 10.23 -28.27 20.27
C ASN A 66 10.93 -29.02 19.12
N ASP A 67 10.64 -28.68 17.87
CA ASP A 67 11.31 -29.26 16.70
C ASP A 67 12.51 -28.44 16.27
N ILE A 68 12.38 -27.12 16.23
CA ILE A 68 13.43 -26.19 15.79
C ILE A 68 14.65 -26.24 16.73
N ILE A 69 14.43 -26.39 18.05
CA ILE A 69 15.52 -26.51 19.02
C ILE A 69 16.49 -27.67 18.70
N LYS A 70 16.01 -28.74 18.06
CA LYS A 70 16.83 -29.92 17.69
C LYS A 70 17.85 -29.61 16.60
N PHE A 71 17.68 -28.50 15.89
CA PHE A 71 18.56 -28.01 14.83
C PHE A 71 19.40 -26.80 15.26
N SER A 72 19.23 -26.35 16.52
CA SER A 72 19.91 -25.19 17.08
C SER A 72 21.18 -25.61 17.84
N SER A 73 22.11 -24.68 18.08
CA SER A 73 23.26 -24.91 18.95
C SER A 73 22.85 -25.07 20.42
N ASP A 74 23.68 -25.74 21.22
CA ASP A 74 23.43 -25.97 22.65
C ASP A 74 23.25 -24.68 23.49
N GLU A 75 23.68 -23.52 22.96
CA GLU A 75 23.53 -22.21 23.60
C GLU A 75 22.13 -21.58 23.41
N VAL A 76 21.35 -22.06 22.44
CA VAL A 76 20.00 -21.54 22.14
C VAL A 76 18.97 -22.26 23.00
N THR A 77 18.09 -21.52 23.67
CA THR A 77 17.01 -22.08 24.49
C THR A 77 15.66 -22.06 23.77
N LYS A 78 14.70 -22.86 24.25
CA LYS A 78 13.34 -22.87 23.70
C LYS A 78 12.65 -21.51 23.89
N GLU A 79 12.91 -20.86 25.01
CA GLU A 79 12.37 -19.54 25.35
C GLU A 79 12.88 -18.47 24.36
N GLN A 80 14.14 -18.57 23.92
CA GLN A 80 14.68 -17.68 22.89
C GLN A 80 14.02 -17.91 21.52
N ILE A 81 13.80 -19.17 21.12
CA ILE A 81 13.10 -19.48 19.86
C ILE A 81 11.65 -19.00 19.92
N LEU A 82 10.95 -19.24 21.02
CA LEU A 82 9.58 -18.77 21.21
C LEU A 82 9.51 -17.24 21.21
N GLY A 83 10.41 -16.58 21.94
CA GLY A 83 10.51 -15.12 21.96
C GLY A 83 10.80 -14.54 20.58
N TYR A 84 11.64 -15.21 19.78
CA TYR A 84 11.92 -14.80 18.41
C TYR A 84 10.71 -14.99 17.49
N ALA A 85 10.00 -16.10 17.59
CA ALA A 85 8.75 -16.31 16.84
C ALA A 85 7.69 -15.27 17.20
N ARG A 86 7.49 -15.00 18.49
CA ARG A 86 6.62 -13.93 18.98
C ARG A 86 7.01 -12.57 18.42
N PHE A 87 8.30 -12.24 18.43
CA PHE A 87 8.80 -10.99 17.90
C PHE A 87 8.50 -10.84 16.41
N LEU A 88 8.65 -11.89 15.60
CA LEU A 88 8.29 -11.86 14.18
C LEU A 88 6.78 -11.71 13.98
N ASP A 89 5.98 -12.38 14.81
CA ASP A 89 4.52 -12.32 14.77
C ASP A 89 4.01 -10.91 15.13
N GLU A 90 4.51 -10.33 16.22
CA GLU A 90 4.23 -8.96 16.67
C GLU A 90 4.57 -7.91 15.61
N ASN A 91 5.58 -8.17 14.77
CA ASN A 91 5.96 -7.28 13.66
C ASN A 91 5.20 -7.57 12.36
N GLY A 92 4.23 -8.48 12.37
CA GLY A 92 3.37 -8.81 11.24
C GLY A 92 4.08 -9.59 10.13
N LEU A 93 5.12 -10.36 10.45
CA LEU A 93 5.87 -11.14 9.45
C LEU A 93 5.38 -12.58 9.28
N LEU A 94 4.64 -13.10 10.26
CA LEU A 94 4.14 -14.47 10.23
C LEU A 94 2.69 -14.52 9.75
N ASP A 95 2.34 -15.57 9.00
CA ASP A 95 0.97 -15.85 8.55
C ASP A 95 0.17 -16.50 9.70
N SER A 96 -0.15 -15.69 10.70
CA SER A 96 -0.75 -16.11 11.97
C SER A 96 -2.18 -15.61 12.14
N GLU A 97 -2.87 -16.10 13.18
CA GLU A 97 -4.16 -15.56 13.59
C GLU A 97 -4.06 -14.10 14.04
N TYR A 98 -2.95 -13.72 14.68
CA TYR A 98 -2.66 -12.34 15.03
C TYR A 98 -2.56 -11.45 13.78
N PHE A 99 -1.80 -11.88 12.77
CA PHE A 99 -1.66 -11.15 11.52
C PHE A 99 -3.00 -10.96 10.81
N ALA A 100 -3.82 -12.01 10.73
CA ALA A 100 -5.14 -11.92 10.10
C ALA A 100 -6.03 -10.86 10.77
N GLU A 101 -6.05 -10.79 12.10
CA GLU A 101 -6.79 -9.73 12.82
C GLU A 101 -6.19 -8.35 12.62
N HIS A 102 -4.86 -8.25 12.67
CA HIS A 102 -4.13 -7.00 12.51
C HIS A 102 -4.35 -6.39 11.11
N ALA A 103 -4.27 -7.21 10.06
CA ALA A 103 -4.54 -6.79 8.69
C ALA A 103 -5.99 -6.33 8.52
N GLU A 104 -6.98 -7.09 9.01
CA GLU A 104 -8.39 -6.69 8.90
C GLU A 104 -8.70 -5.42 9.71
N LEU A 105 -8.04 -5.22 10.85
CA LEU A 105 -8.15 -3.97 11.60
C LEU A 105 -7.66 -2.79 10.77
N ILE A 106 -6.47 -2.88 10.17
CA ILE A 106 -5.91 -1.83 9.30
C ILE A 106 -6.87 -1.52 8.15
N GLU A 107 -7.40 -2.54 7.48
CA GLU A 107 -8.33 -2.33 6.37
C GLU A 107 -9.64 -1.69 6.82
N THR A 108 -10.20 -2.16 7.94
CA THR A 108 -11.44 -1.60 8.49
C THR A 108 -11.25 -0.15 8.94
N GLU A 109 -10.10 0.19 9.53
CA GLU A 109 -9.77 1.56 9.92
C GLU A 109 -9.69 2.46 8.70
N TYR A 110 -9.05 2.00 7.62
CA TYR A 110 -9.00 2.73 6.36
C TYR A 110 -10.40 2.90 5.75
N GLU A 111 -11.21 1.85 5.67
CA GLU A 111 -12.58 1.91 5.13
C GLU A 111 -13.45 2.92 5.89
N ARG A 112 -13.25 3.06 7.21
CA ARG A 112 -13.94 4.04 8.05
C ARG A 112 -13.41 5.47 7.94
N ALA A 113 -12.18 5.66 7.47
CA ALA A 113 -11.58 6.98 7.36
C ALA A 113 -12.32 7.84 6.32
N GLU A 114 -12.46 9.15 6.59
CA GLU A 114 -13.05 10.09 5.63
C GLU A 114 -12.04 10.62 4.60
N VAL A 115 -10.76 10.34 4.82
CA VAL A 115 -9.63 10.89 4.09
C VAL A 115 -8.71 9.77 3.64
N HIS A 116 -8.37 9.76 2.36
CA HIS A 116 -7.26 9.00 1.80
C HIS A 116 -6.01 9.88 1.88
N ARG A 117 -5.02 9.44 2.66
CA ARG A 117 -3.73 10.13 2.76
C ARG A 117 -2.85 9.71 1.60
N SER A 118 -2.06 10.66 1.08
CA SER A 118 -1.08 10.36 0.05
C SER A 118 -0.19 9.16 0.41
N VAL A 119 -0.06 8.24 -0.54
CA VAL A 119 0.82 7.05 -0.46
C VAL A 119 2.12 7.24 -1.25
N THR A 120 2.25 8.33 -2.02
CA THR A 120 3.44 8.59 -2.86
C THR A 120 4.21 9.87 -2.52
N ALA A 121 3.73 10.67 -1.57
CA ALA A 121 4.48 11.80 -1.02
C ALA A 121 5.78 11.32 -0.35
N GLY A 122 6.89 11.99 -0.67
CA GLY A 122 8.24 11.65 -0.21
C GLY A 122 8.92 10.56 -1.05
N THR A 123 8.20 9.85 -1.92
CA THR A 123 8.76 8.79 -2.77
C THR A 123 8.73 9.16 -4.26
N SER A 124 7.55 9.47 -4.79
CA SER A 124 7.35 9.88 -6.19
C SER A 124 7.49 11.39 -6.39
N TYR A 125 7.13 12.17 -5.37
CA TYR A 125 7.24 13.64 -5.35
C TYR A 125 7.49 14.15 -3.94
N PRO A 126 7.98 15.40 -3.74
CA PRO A 126 8.29 15.92 -2.41
C PRO A 126 7.08 15.95 -1.47
N ALA A 127 7.29 15.56 -0.20
CA ALA A 127 6.25 15.60 0.83
C ALA A 127 6.04 17.01 1.41
N ASP A 128 7.02 17.90 1.28
CA ASP A 128 6.85 19.30 1.70
C ASP A 128 6.06 20.09 0.64
N PRO A 129 5.04 20.88 1.02
CA PRO A 129 4.19 21.60 0.08
C PRO A 129 4.95 22.63 -0.79
N LYS A 130 5.99 23.27 -0.25
CA LYS A 130 6.79 24.26 -0.98
C LYS A 130 7.72 23.55 -1.96
N GLU A 131 8.40 22.51 -1.51
CA GLU A 131 9.25 21.68 -2.37
C GLU A 131 8.44 21.06 -3.51
N LEU A 132 7.21 20.60 -3.26
CA LEU A 132 6.31 20.11 -4.30
C LEU A 132 5.98 21.19 -5.33
N THR A 133 5.70 22.40 -4.87
CA THR A 133 5.39 23.53 -5.76
C THR A 133 6.60 23.89 -6.63
N GLU A 134 7.80 23.94 -6.04
CA GLU A 134 9.05 24.19 -6.76
C GLU A 134 9.35 23.08 -7.77
N PHE A 135 9.23 21.82 -7.36
CA PHE A 135 9.40 20.64 -8.21
C PHE A 135 8.48 20.66 -9.44
N LEU A 136 7.20 20.98 -9.26
CA LEU A 136 6.24 21.07 -10.37
C LEU A 136 6.54 22.27 -11.27
N ASN A 137 6.83 23.45 -10.70
CA ASN A 137 7.15 24.64 -11.52
C ASN A 137 8.40 24.41 -12.37
N GLU A 138 9.46 23.87 -11.79
CA GLU A 138 10.69 23.51 -12.49
C GLU A 138 10.41 22.53 -13.64
N ALA A 139 9.54 21.53 -13.41
CA ALA A 139 9.13 20.62 -14.46
C ALA A 139 8.46 21.32 -15.64
N PHE A 140 7.53 22.24 -15.38
CA PHE A 140 6.85 23.02 -16.43
C PHE A 140 7.77 24.00 -17.16
N GLU A 141 8.84 24.47 -16.52
CA GLU A 141 9.86 25.33 -17.15
C GLU A 141 10.83 24.53 -18.03
N ASN A 142 11.20 23.32 -17.60
CA ASN A 142 12.27 22.53 -18.23
C ASN A 142 11.79 21.53 -19.30
N HIS A 143 10.48 21.27 -19.40
CA HIS A 143 9.92 20.33 -20.38
C HIS A 143 9.09 21.03 -21.47
N GLU A 144 8.97 20.37 -22.62
CA GLU A 144 8.15 20.86 -23.74
C GLU A 144 6.67 20.93 -23.32
N ASN A 145 6.09 22.13 -23.44
CA ASN A 145 4.68 22.37 -23.18
C ASN A 145 3.86 22.20 -24.47
N SER A 146 2.61 21.76 -24.33
CA SER A 146 1.64 21.79 -25.41
C SER A 146 0.96 23.15 -25.50
N GLU A 147 0.53 23.51 -26.71
CA GLU A 147 -0.36 24.66 -26.91
C GLU A 147 -1.69 24.44 -26.18
N PRO A 148 -2.16 25.41 -25.36
CA PRO A 148 -3.42 25.27 -24.66
C PRO A 148 -4.60 25.15 -25.60
N VAL A 149 -5.54 24.29 -25.24
CA VAL A 149 -6.82 24.14 -25.93
C VAL A 149 -7.93 24.83 -25.14
N ASP A 150 -8.86 25.46 -25.85
CA ASP A 150 -10.02 26.12 -25.24
C ASP A 150 -11.13 25.13 -24.88
N THR A 151 -11.13 23.94 -25.51
CA THR A 151 -12.13 22.90 -25.27
C THR A 151 -11.48 21.52 -25.19
N ALA A 152 -11.60 20.88 -24.03
CA ALA A 152 -11.33 19.45 -23.86
C ALA A 152 -12.38 18.85 -22.93
N LYS A 153 -12.69 17.57 -23.12
CA LYS A 153 -13.63 16.80 -22.28
C LYS A 153 -12.98 15.63 -21.56
N ALA A 154 -11.79 15.22 -21.99
CA ALA A 154 -11.02 14.14 -21.40
C ALA A 154 -9.52 14.46 -21.52
N LEU A 155 -8.76 13.95 -20.57
CA LEU A 155 -7.30 13.94 -20.57
C LEU A 155 -6.86 12.49 -20.41
N TYR A 156 -5.89 12.06 -21.22
CA TYR A 156 -5.23 10.77 -21.06
C TYR A 156 -3.77 11.05 -20.70
N THR A 157 -3.36 10.59 -19.53
CA THR A 157 -2.01 10.74 -19.00
C THR A 157 -1.60 9.42 -18.36
N PRO A 158 -0.31 9.03 -18.40
CA PRO A 158 0.16 7.93 -17.57
C PRO A 158 -0.02 8.26 -16.08
N HIS A 159 -0.01 7.23 -15.23
CA HIS A 159 0.16 7.33 -13.78
C HIS A 159 1.52 6.75 -13.35
N ILE A 160 2.53 6.80 -14.22
CA ILE A 160 3.88 6.35 -13.89
C ILE A 160 4.53 7.33 -12.90
N ASP A 161 5.33 6.82 -11.98
CA ASP A 161 6.10 7.63 -11.03
C ASP A 161 6.70 8.89 -11.69
N LEU A 162 6.40 10.05 -11.08
CA LEU A 162 6.70 11.37 -11.61
C LEU A 162 8.19 11.58 -11.88
N ARG A 163 9.08 10.88 -11.15
CA ARG A 163 10.53 10.94 -11.36
C ARG A 163 10.96 10.45 -12.74
N PHE A 164 10.14 9.59 -13.36
CA PHE A 164 10.39 9.03 -14.70
C PHE A 164 9.42 9.60 -15.75
N GLY A 165 8.20 9.93 -15.35
CA GLY A 165 7.11 10.31 -16.26
C GLY A 165 6.99 11.79 -16.58
N MET A 166 7.70 12.68 -15.87
CA MET A 166 7.37 14.11 -15.79
C MET A 166 7.09 14.80 -17.13
N ALA A 167 7.91 14.55 -18.15
CA ALA A 167 7.74 15.14 -19.47
C ALA A 167 6.35 14.89 -20.08
N SER A 168 5.81 13.69 -19.91
CA SER A 168 4.48 13.31 -20.40
C SER A 168 3.37 14.05 -19.66
N TYR A 169 3.51 14.20 -18.34
CA TYR A 169 2.58 14.96 -17.51
C TYR A 169 2.56 16.43 -17.90
N VAL A 170 3.73 17.07 -18.01
CA VAL A 170 3.84 18.48 -18.42
C VAL A 170 3.16 18.69 -19.77
N LYS A 171 3.43 17.83 -20.75
CA LYS A 171 2.81 17.92 -22.08
C LYS A 171 1.29 17.79 -22.02
N ALA A 172 0.76 16.86 -21.23
CA ALA A 172 -0.67 16.62 -21.09
C ALA A 172 -1.39 17.77 -20.36
N PHE A 173 -0.89 18.17 -19.19
CA PHE A 173 -1.53 19.17 -18.33
C PHE A 173 -1.35 20.61 -18.84
N SER A 174 -0.24 20.93 -19.51
CA SER A 174 -0.07 22.25 -20.15
C SER A 174 -1.12 22.53 -21.22
N ALA A 175 -1.57 21.50 -21.94
CA ALA A 175 -2.63 21.62 -22.95
C ALA A 175 -3.97 22.08 -22.35
N ILE A 176 -4.24 21.74 -21.08
CA ILE A 176 -5.53 22.05 -20.43
C ILE A 176 -5.42 23.15 -19.36
N ARG A 177 -4.28 23.83 -19.24
CA ARG A 177 -3.98 24.79 -18.16
C ARG A 177 -4.99 25.95 -18.01
N ASN A 178 -5.70 26.28 -19.09
CA ASN A 178 -6.71 27.35 -19.10
C ASN A 178 -8.12 26.87 -18.76
N LEU A 179 -8.35 25.55 -18.72
CA LEU A 179 -9.68 24.98 -18.46
C LEU A 179 -10.04 25.08 -16.97
N LYS A 180 -11.31 25.34 -16.70
CA LYS A 180 -11.87 25.44 -15.35
C LYS A 180 -13.09 24.53 -15.21
N PRO A 181 -12.90 23.19 -15.27
CA PRO A 181 -14.01 22.26 -15.11
C PRO A 181 -14.65 22.41 -13.72
N LYS A 182 -15.98 22.27 -13.65
CA LYS A 182 -16.72 22.29 -12.37
C LYS A 182 -16.67 20.95 -11.63
N ARG A 183 -16.32 19.87 -12.35
CA ARG A 183 -16.23 18.50 -11.86
C ARG A 183 -15.24 17.74 -12.72
N ILE A 184 -14.45 16.89 -12.09
CA ILE A 184 -13.48 16.00 -12.73
C ILE A 184 -13.82 14.58 -12.30
N PHE A 185 -13.78 13.64 -13.24
CA PHE A 185 -13.83 12.21 -12.97
C PHE A 185 -12.45 11.65 -13.26
N ILE A 186 -11.83 10.97 -12.29
CA ILE A 186 -10.55 10.30 -12.46
C ILE A 186 -10.82 8.81 -12.52
N LEU A 187 -10.39 8.17 -13.60
CA LEU A 187 -10.48 6.73 -13.80
C LEU A 187 -9.06 6.22 -13.99
N ALA A 188 -8.65 5.31 -13.11
CA ALA A 188 -7.32 4.72 -13.16
C ALA A 188 -7.40 3.22 -12.87
N THR A 189 -6.38 2.49 -13.32
CA THR A 189 -6.29 1.04 -13.12
C THR A 189 -5.95 0.75 -11.66
N SER A 190 -6.58 -0.25 -11.06
CA SER A 190 -6.16 -0.75 -9.75
C SER A 190 -5.05 -1.80 -9.91
N HIS A 191 -3.99 -1.65 -9.14
CA HIS A 191 -2.90 -2.61 -8.99
C HIS A 191 -3.20 -3.66 -7.92
N TYR A 192 -4.12 -3.35 -6.99
CA TYR A 192 -4.30 -4.12 -5.75
C TYR A 192 -5.67 -4.77 -5.58
N SER A 193 -6.65 -4.48 -6.44
CA SER A 193 -8.00 -5.05 -6.32
C SER A 193 -8.03 -6.59 -6.31
N GLY A 194 -7.06 -7.24 -6.94
CA GLY A 194 -6.93 -8.70 -6.96
C GLY A 194 -6.60 -9.35 -5.60
N PHE A 195 -6.10 -8.56 -4.63
CA PHE A 195 -5.88 -9.05 -3.26
C PHE A 195 -7.18 -9.11 -2.45
N TYR A 196 -8.24 -8.43 -2.89
CA TYR A 196 -9.49 -8.25 -2.16
C TYR A 196 -10.66 -8.95 -2.89
N ASN A 197 -10.54 -10.27 -3.05
CA ASN A 197 -11.45 -11.06 -3.89
C ASN A 197 -12.91 -11.01 -3.42
N ASN A 198 -13.18 -10.94 -2.11
CA ASN A 198 -14.56 -10.91 -1.62
C ASN A 198 -15.24 -9.58 -1.94
N GLU A 199 -14.49 -8.48 -1.90
CA GLU A 199 -14.98 -7.12 -2.04
C GLU A 199 -15.02 -6.65 -3.51
N CYS A 200 -14.10 -7.15 -4.34
CA CYS A 200 -13.83 -6.64 -5.69
C CYS A 200 -14.11 -7.66 -6.82
N SER A 201 -14.39 -8.93 -6.52
CA SER A 201 -14.70 -9.92 -7.55
C SER A 201 -15.94 -9.51 -8.36
N ASN A 202 -15.81 -9.55 -9.68
CA ASN A 202 -16.81 -9.07 -10.66
C ASN A 202 -17.22 -7.59 -10.49
N LYS A 203 -16.41 -6.79 -9.78
CA LYS A 203 -16.66 -5.36 -9.54
C LYS A 203 -15.49 -4.50 -10.04
N PRO A 204 -15.36 -4.28 -11.37
CA PRO A 204 -14.26 -3.52 -11.96
C PRO A 204 -14.19 -2.05 -11.54
N PHE A 205 -15.27 -1.47 -10.99
CA PHE A 205 -15.29 -0.07 -10.57
C PHE A 205 -15.34 0.07 -9.06
N ILE A 206 -14.19 0.32 -8.44
CA ILE A 206 -14.07 0.53 -6.99
C ILE A 206 -14.09 2.03 -6.72
N ILE A 207 -15.15 2.51 -6.08
CA ILE A 207 -15.40 3.94 -5.90
C ILE A 207 -15.19 4.32 -4.43
N SER A 208 -14.22 5.21 -4.17
CA SER A 208 -14.02 5.79 -2.85
C SER A 208 -14.78 7.11 -2.69
N ASN A 209 -15.38 7.32 -1.52
CA ASN A 209 -16.03 8.58 -1.13
C ASN A 209 -15.14 9.48 -0.26
N LYS A 210 -13.87 9.12 -0.08
CA LYS A 210 -12.91 9.82 0.75
C LYS A 210 -12.42 11.08 0.06
N ASP A 211 -12.08 12.11 0.84
CA ASP A 211 -11.30 13.25 0.35
C ASP A 211 -9.82 12.83 0.22
N PHE A 212 -9.06 13.39 -0.72
CA PHE A 212 -7.65 13.06 -0.92
C PHE A 212 -6.75 14.13 -0.28
N ASP A 213 -5.96 13.74 0.72
CA ASP A 213 -5.03 14.63 1.41
C ASP A 213 -3.65 14.55 0.76
N LEU A 214 -3.31 15.60 0.02
CA LEU A 214 -2.05 15.77 -0.72
C LEU A 214 -1.21 16.86 -0.05
N PRO A 215 0.12 16.93 -0.28
CA PRO A 215 0.95 17.94 0.36
C PRO A 215 0.49 19.39 0.11
N ASN A 216 -0.03 19.69 -1.07
CA ASN A 216 -0.52 21.02 -1.42
C ASN A 216 -1.97 21.31 -0.98
N GLY A 217 -2.63 20.35 -0.31
CA GLY A 217 -3.94 20.53 0.32
C GLY A 217 -4.92 19.40 0.06
N LEU A 218 -6.11 19.54 0.65
CA LEU A 218 -7.17 18.55 0.60
C LEU A 218 -8.02 18.69 -0.67
N VAL A 219 -8.04 17.65 -1.49
CA VAL A 219 -8.92 17.54 -2.67
C VAL A 219 -10.26 16.94 -2.23
N LYS A 220 -11.31 17.76 -2.31
CA LYS A 220 -12.67 17.37 -1.91
C LYS A 220 -13.35 16.51 -2.95
N THR A 221 -13.92 15.40 -2.51
CA THR A 221 -14.67 14.48 -3.36
C THR A 221 -16.13 14.91 -3.50
N ASP A 222 -16.70 14.77 -4.70
CA ASP A 222 -18.12 15.07 -4.95
C ASP A 222 -19.03 13.96 -4.39
N LYS A 223 -19.21 14.01 -3.06
CA LYS A 223 -19.99 13.01 -2.31
C LYS A 223 -21.43 12.88 -2.81
N LYS A 224 -22.05 13.97 -3.30
CA LYS A 224 -23.41 13.96 -3.85
C LYS A 224 -23.49 13.09 -5.12
N THR A 225 -22.51 13.23 -6.00
CA THR A 225 -22.45 12.44 -7.24
C THR A 225 -22.18 10.97 -6.96
N ILE A 226 -21.30 10.67 -6.00
CA ILE A 226 -21.03 9.30 -5.57
C ILE A 226 -22.28 8.65 -4.96
N SER A 227 -23.03 9.37 -4.11
CA SER A 227 -24.30 8.87 -3.59
C SER A 227 -25.29 8.53 -4.71
N LEU A 228 -25.39 9.39 -5.73
CA LEU A 228 -26.25 9.11 -6.90
C LEU A 228 -25.79 7.86 -7.67
N ILE A 229 -24.48 7.70 -7.90
CA ILE A 229 -23.94 6.50 -8.55
C ILE A 229 -24.29 5.27 -7.70
N LYS A 230 -24.06 5.32 -6.40
CA LYS A 230 -24.37 4.22 -5.48
C LYS A 230 -25.84 3.82 -5.52
N GLU A 231 -26.76 4.78 -5.46
CA GLU A 231 -28.20 4.53 -5.57
C GLU A 231 -28.59 3.87 -6.90
N GLN A 232 -27.90 4.23 -7.99
CA GLN A 232 -28.21 3.71 -9.32
C GLN A 232 -27.58 2.34 -9.62
N THR A 233 -26.43 2.02 -9.03
CA THR A 233 -25.65 0.81 -9.41
C THR A 233 -25.71 -0.32 -8.40
N THR A 234 -26.01 -0.05 -7.12
CA THR A 234 -25.95 -1.10 -6.07
C THR A 234 -27.00 -2.21 -6.27
N HIS A 235 -28.07 -1.93 -7.00
CA HIS A 235 -29.18 -2.87 -7.20
C HIS A 235 -29.00 -3.81 -8.41
N ASP A 236 -27.95 -3.61 -9.22
CA ASP A 236 -27.73 -4.40 -10.42
C ASP A 236 -26.23 -4.69 -10.60
N GLU A 237 -25.88 -5.97 -10.53
CA GLU A 237 -24.51 -6.45 -10.67
C GLU A 237 -23.92 -6.16 -12.06
N ILE A 238 -24.74 -5.87 -13.07
CA ILE A 238 -24.26 -5.52 -14.42
C ILE A 238 -23.33 -4.31 -14.42
N PHE A 239 -23.50 -3.40 -13.46
CA PHE A 239 -22.65 -2.21 -13.34
C PHE A 239 -21.29 -2.51 -12.71
N GLY A 240 -21.16 -3.61 -11.95
CA GLY A 240 -19.88 -4.03 -11.39
C GLY A 240 -19.22 -2.98 -10.49
N THR A 241 -20.00 -2.30 -9.64
CA THR A 241 -19.46 -1.28 -8.73
C THR A 241 -19.22 -1.83 -7.34
N SER A 242 -18.09 -1.50 -6.73
CA SER A 242 -17.81 -1.69 -5.30
C SER A 242 -17.66 -0.34 -4.60
N PHE A 243 -18.19 -0.25 -3.38
CA PHE A 243 -17.99 0.87 -2.46
C PHE A 243 -17.19 0.47 -1.22
N SER A 244 -16.68 -0.77 -1.20
CA SER A 244 -15.64 -1.21 -0.27
C SER A 244 -14.30 -0.80 -0.87
N ASP A 245 -13.72 0.27 -0.34
CA ASP A 245 -12.62 0.98 -0.98
C ASP A 245 -11.23 0.58 -0.46
N ARG A 246 -11.10 -0.52 0.30
CA ARG A 246 -9.81 -1.01 0.82
C ARG A 246 -8.69 -1.10 -0.21
N ALA A 247 -9.01 -1.45 -1.46
CA ALA A 247 -8.03 -1.48 -2.55
C ALA A 247 -7.37 -0.13 -2.84
N HIS A 248 -8.00 0.99 -2.45
CA HIS A 248 -7.42 2.33 -2.56
C HIS A 248 -6.34 2.60 -1.50
N ARG A 249 -6.28 1.86 -0.38
CA ARG A 249 -5.41 2.20 0.77
C ARG A 249 -3.94 2.40 0.42
N ILE A 250 -3.45 1.62 -0.53
CA ILE A 250 -2.06 1.61 -0.99
C ILE A 250 -1.94 1.93 -2.50
N GLU A 251 -3.06 2.32 -3.11
CA GLU A 251 -3.13 2.58 -4.54
C GLU A 251 -2.60 3.98 -4.87
N HIS A 252 -1.80 4.08 -5.93
CA HIS A 252 -1.21 5.35 -6.37
C HIS A 252 -1.84 5.90 -7.65
N SER A 253 -2.56 5.09 -8.41
CA SER A 253 -2.92 5.40 -9.79
C SER A 253 -3.87 6.59 -9.97
N ILE A 254 -4.66 6.93 -8.95
CA ILE A 254 -5.51 8.14 -8.91
C ILE A 254 -4.77 9.35 -8.33
N GLU A 255 -3.81 9.10 -7.44
CA GLU A 255 -3.06 10.14 -6.73
C GLU A 255 -2.06 10.87 -7.64
N LEU A 256 -1.39 10.13 -8.53
CA LEU A 256 -0.42 10.65 -9.51
C LEU A 256 -1.10 11.28 -10.73
#